data_AF-G8QS97-F1
#
_entry.id   AF-G8QS97-F1
#
_cell.length_a   1.000
_cell.length_b   1.000
_cell.length_c   1.000
_cell.angle_alpha   90.00
_cell.angle_beta   90.00
_cell.angle_gamma   90.00
#
_symmetry.space_group_name_H-M   'P 1'
#
loop_
_entity.id
_entity.type
_entity.pdbx_description
1 polymer ?
#
loop_
_entity_poly.entity_id
_entity_poly.type
_entity_poly.pdbx_seq_one_letter_code
_entity_poly.pdbx_strand_id
1 'polypeptide(L)'
;MITKKAEFAPRLSLVALRKLTRRLHVGNGLFDYSQTGLFQVPVQVAEVSVNEFYSVVPGTIENIKAMAKCRKMEDEAQGEKLFAGRLQKGALCFVLLDVSGNLVGYGWVMTSVNLFEDDERYTLCCSRQQAYIFDTFIQAEERGKQLYRFLISGIQEALQKEGRTEFFVLIDKANTISIRAHRKLGVLELEWYRYFCLFGVTFQSLHAKQRTRRRLGVFHGPRLFESFSLPSADISDFSLSVTALESETDWVPHCDAISQLELDLHGTLSPFHLFSAAHIWWKSDILGRYPLFLIEIAKGPDRKLVGYGLFRLVTDTTRFGKPKELIAFDDLYFMDNCFFVHSLDLCHYTLQKILEERRNSQNIRKITGADLISWHRMPPSELVLETSAIFSRWAVKKEADYPIVEIHDAQAFFSGAIAIHNLHDIKKQEKRIRNAFSEVPKLNSIDLGLLDEASFTRESTEFLELLRKTWQYKWMEESPKVDVAVYESKLIDYTKVWAGSLFPVLYFLDLGEKHIAFLYALRAKDRCWCLMIGYDPDFKTYSPGKTVFLGMLRNMSESGVKQFHLGGNVVGWKNDWQSYCSQVYVQEYFFNPKGILFNGLKILLGR
;
A
#
# COMPACT_ATOMS: atom_id res chain seq x y z
N MET A 1 34.72 -15.47 39.57
CA MET A 1 33.68 -16.20 38.81
C MET A 1 33.95 -15.97 37.33
N ILE A 2 34.30 -17.04 36.62
CA ILE A 2 34.99 -17.02 35.32
C ILE A 2 34.00 -16.76 34.18
N THR A 3 34.21 -15.70 33.40
CA THR A 3 33.55 -15.47 32.11
C THR A 3 34.24 -16.29 31.01
N LYS A 4 33.83 -17.55 30.82
CA LYS A 4 34.23 -18.35 29.67
C LYS A 4 33.51 -17.82 28.42
N LYS A 5 34.27 -17.23 27.49
CA LYS A 5 33.88 -17.09 26.08
C LYS A 5 33.56 -18.48 25.55
N ALA A 6 32.33 -18.68 25.06
CA ALA A 6 31.99 -19.84 24.26
C ALA A 6 32.79 -19.77 22.95
N GLU A 7 33.81 -20.62 22.82
CA GLU A 7 34.45 -20.91 21.54
C GLU A 7 33.45 -21.68 20.68
N PHE A 8 32.78 -20.96 19.79
CA PHE A 8 31.99 -21.57 18.73
C PHE A 8 32.90 -22.38 17.79
N ALA A 9 32.41 -23.57 17.42
CA ALA A 9 32.94 -24.52 16.46
C ALA A 9 33.59 -23.89 15.20
N PRO A 10 34.53 -24.59 14.53
CA PRO A 10 35.29 -24.05 13.40
C PRO A 10 34.34 -23.43 12.35
N ARG A 11 34.60 -22.17 11.99
CA ARG A 11 33.92 -21.45 10.91
C ARG A 11 34.04 -22.26 9.62
N LEU A 12 33.07 -23.12 9.35
CA LEU A 12 32.83 -23.64 8.01
C LEU A 12 32.64 -22.43 7.11
N SER A 13 33.62 -22.17 6.24
CA SER A 13 33.53 -21.03 5.33
C SER A 13 32.30 -21.21 4.43
N LEU A 14 31.60 -20.13 4.08
CA LEU A 14 30.47 -20.18 3.14
C LEU A 14 30.83 -20.90 1.83
N VAL A 15 32.11 -20.86 1.45
CA VAL A 15 32.69 -21.61 0.31
C VAL A 15 32.67 -23.11 0.55
N ALA A 16 33.01 -23.58 1.76
CA ALA A 16 32.95 -24.99 2.13
C ALA A 16 31.49 -25.50 2.19
N LEU A 17 30.56 -24.68 2.69
CA LEU A 17 29.13 -25.01 2.68
C LEU A 17 28.59 -25.14 1.24
N ARG A 18 28.94 -24.20 0.35
CA ARG A 18 28.56 -24.26 -1.08
C ARG A 18 29.16 -25.47 -1.81
N LYS A 19 30.39 -25.88 -1.46
CA LYS A 19 31.01 -27.10 -1.99
C LYS A 19 30.31 -28.35 -1.47
N LEU A 20 29.90 -28.36 -0.21
CA LEU A 20 29.18 -29.46 0.41
C LEU A 20 27.79 -29.63 -0.20
N THR A 21 27.03 -28.55 -0.37
CA THR A 21 25.68 -28.59 -0.96
C THR A 21 25.70 -29.03 -2.42
N ARG A 22 26.68 -28.56 -3.22
CA ARG A 22 26.91 -29.06 -4.59
C ARG A 22 27.26 -30.55 -4.63
N ARG A 23 28.05 -31.05 -3.68
CA ARG A 23 28.37 -32.49 -3.57
C ARG A 23 27.16 -33.34 -3.18
N LEU A 24 26.25 -32.77 -2.39
CA LEU A 24 25.05 -33.45 -1.90
C LEU A 24 23.87 -33.40 -2.88
N HIS A 25 24.03 -32.84 -4.08
CA HIS A 25 22.97 -32.69 -5.11
C HIS A 25 21.68 -32.04 -4.58
N VAL A 26 21.81 -31.23 -3.54
CA VAL A 26 20.66 -30.53 -2.96
C VAL A 26 20.25 -29.44 -3.94
N GLY A 27 19.01 -29.46 -4.41
CA GLY A 27 18.51 -28.43 -5.33
C GLY A 27 18.74 -27.02 -4.80
N ASN A 28 18.94 -26.05 -5.70
CA ASN A 28 19.26 -24.64 -5.41
C ASN A 28 18.29 -23.94 -4.43
N GLY A 29 17.18 -24.56 -4.03
CA GLY A 29 16.22 -24.02 -3.05
C GLY A 29 16.65 -24.13 -1.57
N LEU A 30 17.56 -25.04 -1.22
CA LEU A 30 17.95 -25.30 0.17
C LEU A 30 19.10 -24.41 0.65
N PHE A 31 20.03 -24.10 -0.26
CA PHE A 31 21.12 -23.17 -0.01
C PHE A 31 21.51 -22.46 -1.30
N ASP A 32 21.50 -21.14 -1.28
CA ASP A 32 22.02 -20.34 -2.38
C ASP A 32 22.79 -19.12 -1.86
N TYR A 33 23.83 -18.71 -2.56
CA TYR A 33 24.65 -17.57 -2.18
C TYR A 33 25.22 -16.90 -3.43
N SER A 34 24.93 -15.60 -3.57
CA SER A 34 25.48 -14.74 -4.60
C SER A 34 26.03 -13.46 -3.97
N GLN A 35 27.09 -12.92 -4.56
CA GLN A 35 27.55 -11.57 -4.24
C GLN A 35 27.77 -10.83 -5.54
N THR A 36 26.94 -9.83 -5.81
CA THR A 36 26.89 -9.13 -7.10
C THR A 36 27.15 -7.66 -6.89
N GLY A 37 28.03 -7.08 -7.71
CA GLY A 37 28.32 -5.65 -7.68
C GLY A 37 27.48 -4.91 -8.69
N LEU A 38 26.89 -3.77 -8.30
CA LEU A 38 26.33 -2.78 -9.21
C LEU A 38 27.43 -1.78 -9.58
N PHE A 39 27.58 -1.61 -10.89
CA PHE A 39 28.60 -0.80 -11.50
C PHE A 39 27.95 0.21 -12.46
N GLN A 40 28.40 1.46 -12.41
CA GLN A 40 27.99 2.54 -13.30
C GLN A 40 29.13 2.83 -14.28
N VAL A 41 28.83 2.89 -15.57
CA VAL A 41 29.80 3.21 -16.62
C VAL A 41 29.30 4.44 -17.36
N PRO A 42 30.10 5.52 -17.47
CA PRO A 42 29.71 6.64 -18.30
C PRO A 42 29.67 6.21 -19.77
N VAL A 43 28.71 6.72 -20.53
CA VAL A 43 28.70 6.57 -21.98
C VAL A 43 29.77 7.50 -22.53
N GLN A 44 30.95 6.93 -22.76
CA GLN A 44 32.08 7.57 -23.41
C GLN A 44 32.40 6.73 -24.62
N VAL A 45 32.20 7.27 -25.82
CA VAL A 45 32.67 6.61 -27.05
C VAL A 45 34.19 6.69 -27.00
N ALA A 46 34.81 5.64 -26.48
CA ALA A 46 36.25 5.50 -26.56
C ALA A 46 36.60 5.29 -28.04
N GLU A 47 37.64 5.96 -28.53
CA GLU A 47 38.26 5.58 -29.79
C GLU A 47 38.84 4.17 -29.62
N VAL A 48 38.03 3.17 -29.94
CA VAL A 48 38.49 1.80 -30.09
C VAL A 48 38.93 1.69 -31.54
N SER A 49 40.23 1.45 -31.76
CA SER A 49 40.78 1.19 -33.08
C SER A 49 39.89 0.17 -33.78
N VAL A 50 39.30 0.56 -34.92
CA VAL A 50 38.40 -0.28 -35.70
C VAL A 50 39.08 -1.62 -35.91
N ASN A 51 38.48 -2.69 -35.41
CA ASN A 51 38.97 -4.02 -35.67
C ASN A 51 38.34 -4.45 -36.99
N GLU A 52 39.10 -4.35 -38.08
CA GLU A 52 38.63 -4.71 -39.43
C GLU A 52 38.08 -6.15 -39.53
N PHE A 53 38.38 -6.99 -38.53
CA PHE A 53 37.93 -8.36 -38.48
C PHE A 53 36.57 -8.59 -37.82
N TYR A 54 35.97 -7.56 -37.21
CA TYR A 54 34.71 -7.72 -36.47
C TYR A 54 33.77 -6.53 -36.66
N SER A 55 32.47 -6.79 -36.53
CA SER A 55 31.43 -5.76 -36.56
C SER A 55 30.45 -5.92 -35.41
N VAL A 56 29.95 -4.80 -34.89
CA VAL A 56 28.87 -4.76 -33.91
C VAL A 56 27.64 -4.22 -34.60
N VAL A 57 26.56 -5.01 -34.64
CA VAL A 57 25.31 -4.63 -35.29
C VAL A 57 24.13 -4.86 -34.35
N PRO A 58 23.00 -4.14 -34.51
CA PRO A 58 21.77 -4.47 -33.80
C PRO A 58 21.36 -5.92 -34.07
N GLY A 59 21.06 -6.65 -33.00
CA GLY A 59 20.56 -8.01 -33.06
C GLY A 59 19.07 -8.03 -33.42
N THR A 60 18.69 -8.98 -34.28
CA THR A 60 17.33 -9.20 -34.74
C THR A 60 16.80 -10.56 -34.27
N ILE A 61 15.52 -10.84 -34.57
CA ILE A 61 14.91 -12.14 -34.28
C ILE A 61 15.62 -13.29 -35.01
N GLU A 62 16.23 -13.02 -36.18
CA GLU A 62 17.01 -14.01 -36.93
C GLU A 62 18.29 -14.43 -36.20
N ASN A 63 18.83 -13.58 -35.31
CA ASN A 63 20.06 -13.90 -34.58
C ASN A 63 19.84 -14.82 -33.36
N ILE A 64 18.60 -14.95 -32.87
CA ILE A 64 18.29 -15.64 -31.60
C ILE A 64 18.81 -17.07 -31.55
N LYS A 65 18.58 -17.84 -32.62
CA LYS A 65 19.06 -19.23 -32.72
C LYS A 65 20.58 -19.31 -32.67
N ALA A 66 21.27 -18.42 -33.38
CA ALA A 66 22.72 -18.33 -33.34
C ALA A 66 23.25 -17.94 -31.95
N MET A 67 22.52 -17.07 -31.23
CA MET A 67 22.88 -16.68 -29.86
C MET A 67 22.75 -17.84 -28.86
N ALA A 68 21.65 -18.61 -28.94
CA ALA A 68 21.42 -19.76 -28.06
C ALA A 68 22.53 -20.82 -28.24
N LYS A 69 22.87 -21.11 -29.50
CA LYS A 69 23.98 -21.97 -29.87
C LYS A 69 25.33 -21.42 -29.42
N CYS A 70 25.58 -20.12 -29.64
CA CYS A 70 26.83 -19.45 -29.26
C CYS A 70 27.10 -19.52 -27.74
N ARG A 71 26.05 -19.37 -26.91
CA ARG A 71 26.15 -19.49 -25.46
C ARG A 71 26.35 -20.94 -24.99
N LYS A 72 26.18 -21.93 -25.86
CA LYS A 72 26.20 -23.37 -25.54
C LYS A 72 25.17 -23.69 -24.43
N MET A 73 23.94 -23.19 -24.56
CA MET A 73 22.85 -23.51 -23.62
C MET A 73 22.53 -25.00 -23.70
N GLU A 74 22.25 -25.64 -22.56
CA GLU A 74 21.89 -27.07 -22.50
C GLU A 74 20.61 -27.37 -23.30
N ASP A 75 19.66 -26.43 -23.28
CA ASP A 75 18.45 -26.43 -24.10
C ASP A 75 18.44 -25.18 -24.99
N GLU A 76 18.79 -25.37 -26.27
CA GLU A 76 18.79 -24.27 -27.25
C GLU A 76 17.38 -23.68 -27.44
N ALA A 77 16.32 -24.50 -27.45
CA ALA A 77 14.95 -24.03 -27.66
C ALA A 77 14.46 -23.17 -26.48
N GLN A 78 14.83 -23.53 -25.25
CA GLN A 78 14.59 -22.67 -24.09
C GLN A 78 15.34 -21.34 -24.19
N GLY A 79 16.59 -21.38 -24.66
CA GLY A 79 17.39 -20.19 -24.94
C GLY A 79 16.74 -19.28 -25.99
N GLU A 80 16.24 -19.85 -27.08
CA GLU A 80 15.53 -19.12 -28.12
C GLU A 80 14.28 -18.42 -27.56
N LYS A 81 13.47 -19.16 -26.79
CA LYS A 81 12.28 -18.62 -26.13
C LYS A 81 12.61 -17.47 -25.17
N LEU A 82 13.68 -17.61 -24.39
CA LEU A 82 14.15 -16.57 -23.47
C LEU A 82 14.53 -15.29 -24.23
N PHE A 83 15.35 -15.41 -25.27
CA PHE A 83 15.80 -14.26 -26.05
C PHE A 83 14.67 -13.59 -26.85
N ALA A 84 13.73 -14.38 -27.40
CA ALA A 84 12.55 -13.84 -28.06
C ALA A 84 11.68 -13.04 -27.09
N GLY A 85 11.49 -13.57 -25.87
CA GLY A 85 10.78 -12.87 -24.80
C GLY A 85 11.43 -11.54 -24.41
N ARG A 86 12.75 -11.41 -24.48
CA ARG A 86 13.46 -10.15 -24.21
C ARG A 86 13.19 -9.09 -25.28
N LEU A 87 13.26 -9.45 -26.55
CA LEU A 87 12.91 -8.53 -27.65
C LEU A 87 11.45 -8.06 -27.56
N GLN A 88 10.53 -8.99 -27.27
CA GLN A 88 9.10 -8.66 -27.08
C GLN A 88 8.88 -7.69 -25.92
N LYS A 89 9.68 -7.82 -24.84
CA LYS A 89 9.69 -6.89 -23.70
C LYS A 89 10.40 -5.55 -23.99
N GLY A 90 10.88 -5.34 -25.22
CA GLY A 90 11.52 -4.09 -25.65
C GLY A 90 13.01 -3.99 -25.31
N ALA A 91 13.67 -5.09 -24.96
CA ALA A 91 15.13 -5.11 -24.83
C ALA A 91 15.79 -4.93 -26.21
N LEU A 92 16.87 -4.17 -26.24
CA LEU A 92 17.75 -4.07 -27.39
C LEU A 92 18.83 -5.15 -27.29
N CYS A 93 19.23 -5.71 -28.43
CA CYS A 93 20.35 -6.65 -28.52
C CYS A 93 21.38 -6.08 -29.48
N PHE A 94 22.66 -6.33 -29.19
CA PHE A 94 23.77 -6.05 -30.08
C PHE A 94 24.58 -7.32 -30.25
N VAL A 95 24.83 -7.72 -31.49
CA VAL A 95 25.59 -8.92 -31.82
C VAL A 95 26.95 -8.53 -32.36
N LEU A 96 27.97 -9.31 -31.99
CA LEU A 96 29.33 -9.20 -32.47
C LEU A 96 29.56 -10.29 -33.51
N LEU A 97 29.86 -9.88 -34.74
CA LEU A 97 30.08 -10.77 -35.88
C LEU A 97 31.56 -10.74 -36.29
N ASP A 98 32.09 -11.88 -36.74
CA ASP A 98 33.40 -11.94 -37.42
C ASP A 98 33.30 -11.52 -38.90
N VAL A 99 34.43 -11.54 -39.62
CA VAL A 99 34.50 -11.24 -41.07
C VAL A 99 33.62 -12.13 -41.96
N SER A 100 33.29 -13.32 -41.49
CA SER A 100 32.44 -14.29 -42.20
C SER A 100 30.97 -14.15 -41.80
N GLY A 101 30.63 -13.20 -40.93
CA GLY A 101 29.27 -12.99 -40.43
C GLY A 101 28.86 -13.97 -39.33
N ASN A 102 29.80 -14.74 -38.76
CA ASN A 102 29.49 -15.65 -37.66
C ASN A 102 29.38 -14.89 -36.34
N LEU A 103 28.38 -15.27 -35.53
CA LEU A 103 28.16 -14.67 -34.22
C LEU A 103 29.20 -15.17 -33.21
N VAL A 104 30.06 -14.27 -32.74
CA VAL A 104 31.13 -14.55 -31.76
C VAL A 104 30.84 -13.96 -30.37
N GLY A 105 29.84 -13.10 -30.26
CA GLY A 105 29.40 -12.52 -28.99
C GLY A 105 28.12 -11.71 -29.12
N TYR A 106 27.58 -11.29 -27.98
CA TYR A 106 26.40 -10.41 -27.92
C TYR A 106 26.31 -9.68 -26.57
N GLY A 107 25.50 -8.63 -26.53
CA GLY A 107 25.12 -7.91 -25.30
C GLY A 107 23.69 -7.41 -25.37
N TRP A 108 22.97 -7.54 -24.25
CA TRP A 108 21.60 -7.04 -24.13
C TRP A 108 21.58 -5.69 -23.41
N VAL A 109 20.64 -4.84 -23.80
CA VAL A 109 20.50 -3.48 -23.28
C VAL A 109 19.03 -3.18 -23.02
N MET A 110 18.74 -2.62 -21.85
CA MET A 110 17.43 -2.05 -21.52
C MET A 110 17.52 -0.55 -21.39
N THR A 111 16.67 0.17 -22.10
CA THR A 111 16.63 1.65 -22.11
C THR A 111 15.31 2.20 -21.57
N SER A 112 14.31 1.34 -21.39
CA SER A 112 13.02 1.67 -20.78
C SER A 112 12.47 0.42 -20.10
N VAL A 113 11.86 0.58 -18.93
CA VAL A 113 11.21 -0.48 -18.12
C VAL A 113 12.14 -1.21 -17.13
N ASN A 114 11.53 -1.60 -15.99
CA ASN A 114 11.97 -2.56 -15.01
C ASN A 114 12.42 -3.86 -15.68
N LEU A 115 13.72 -4.15 -15.71
CA LEU A 115 14.15 -5.49 -16.05
C LEU A 115 14.14 -6.36 -14.79
N PHE A 116 13.40 -7.46 -14.85
CA PHE A 116 13.53 -8.59 -13.95
C PHE A 116 14.62 -9.52 -14.49
N GLU A 117 15.74 -9.66 -13.79
CA GLU A 117 16.69 -10.74 -14.08
C GLU A 117 16.22 -12.03 -13.38
N ASP A 118 15.88 -13.04 -14.20
CA ASP A 118 15.28 -14.32 -13.78
C ASP A 118 16.09 -15.05 -12.68
N ASP A 119 17.41 -14.94 -12.69
CA ASP A 119 18.28 -15.68 -11.76
C ASP A 119 18.40 -15.02 -10.38
N GLU A 120 18.12 -13.72 -10.27
CA GLU A 120 18.67 -12.95 -9.15
C GLU A 120 17.66 -11.96 -8.55
N ARG A 121 16.40 -11.98 -9.05
CA ARG A 121 15.21 -11.29 -8.51
C ARG A 121 15.38 -9.78 -8.37
N TYR A 122 16.27 -9.14 -9.12
CA TYR A 122 16.41 -7.69 -9.12
C TYR A 122 15.46 -7.05 -10.10
N THR A 123 14.98 -5.87 -9.71
CA THR A 123 14.39 -4.92 -10.64
C THR A 123 15.33 -3.73 -10.75
N LEU A 124 15.92 -3.54 -11.94
CA LEU A 124 16.70 -2.34 -12.23
C LEU A 124 15.83 -1.34 -12.99
N CYS A 125 15.75 -0.12 -12.44
CA CYS A 125 15.06 1.01 -13.05
C CYS A 125 16.09 1.98 -13.59
N CYS A 126 16.02 2.29 -14.89
CA CYS A 126 16.84 3.31 -15.52
C CYS A 126 16.01 4.56 -15.80
N SER A 127 16.54 5.74 -15.46
CA SER A 127 15.99 7.01 -15.93
C SER A 127 16.12 7.17 -17.45
N ARG A 128 15.54 8.24 -18.01
CA ARG A 128 15.67 8.56 -19.44
C ARG A 128 17.11 8.79 -19.92
N GLN A 129 18.05 9.12 -19.04
CA GLN A 129 19.46 9.27 -19.43
C GLN A 129 20.28 7.99 -19.21
N GLN A 130 19.65 6.94 -18.71
CA GLN A 130 20.32 5.73 -18.23
C GLN A 130 19.94 4.52 -19.09
N ALA A 131 20.79 3.50 -19.06
CA ALA A 131 20.52 2.18 -19.61
C ALA A 131 21.06 1.08 -18.70
N TYR A 132 20.59 -0.16 -18.87
CA TYR A 132 21.12 -1.33 -18.18
C TYR A 132 21.64 -2.32 -19.20
N ILE A 133 22.95 -2.63 -19.16
CA ILE A 133 23.55 -3.68 -19.97
C ILE A 133 23.58 -4.96 -19.15
N PHE A 134 23.08 -6.04 -19.73
CA PHE A 134 23.00 -7.34 -19.08
C PHE A 134 23.34 -8.47 -20.03
N ASP A 135 23.63 -9.63 -19.44
CA ASP A 135 23.88 -10.88 -20.15
C ASP A 135 24.81 -10.72 -21.37
N THR A 136 25.99 -10.13 -21.12
CA THR A 136 27.00 -9.94 -22.16
C THR A 136 27.86 -11.19 -22.29
N PHE A 137 27.99 -11.72 -23.50
CA PHE A 137 28.70 -12.96 -23.76
C PHE A 137 29.69 -12.81 -24.91
N ILE A 138 30.87 -13.42 -24.75
CA ILE A 138 31.89 -13.60 -25.78
C ILE A 138 32.30 -15.09 -25.75
N GLN A 139 32.34 -15.72 -26.93
CA GLN A 139 32.80 -17.10 -27.08
C GLN A 139 34.16 -17.31 -26.41
N ALA A 140 34.36 -18.48 -25.81
CA ALA A 140 35.52 -18.73 -24.96
C ALA A 140 36.84 -18.60 -25.72
N GLU A 141 36.83 -19.06 -26.97
CA GLU A 141 37.91 -19.08 -27.96
C GLU A 141 38.28 -17.66 -28.44
N GLU A 142 37.35 -16.72 -28.27
CA GLU A 142 37.43 -15.33 -28.71
C GLU A 142 37.81 -14.36 -27.56
N ARG A 143 37.91 -14.87 -26.33
CA ARG A 143 38.33 -14.07 -25.16
C ARG A 143 39.80 -13.68 -25.26
N GLY A 144 40.14 -12.51 -24.72
CA GLY A 144 41.50 -11.96 -24.75
C GLY A 144 41.81 -11.08 -25.96
N LYS A 145 41.02 -11.18 -27.05
CA LYS A 145 41.16 -10.37 -28.27
C LYS A 145 40.57 -8.94 -28.16
N GLN A 146 40.34 -8.45 -26.94
CA GLN A 146 39.67 -7.17 -26.63
C GLN A 146 38.24 -7.00 -27.20
N LEU A 147 37.62 -8.06 -27.72
CA LEU A 147 36.30 -8.03 -28.35
C LEU A 147 35.17 -7.56 -27.45
N TYR A 148 35.27 -7.80 -26.14
CA TYR A 148 34.32 -7.25 -25.17
C TYR A 148 34.30 -5.71 -25.21
N ARG A 149 35.47 -5.05 -25.28
CA ARG A 149 35.57 -3.59 -25.35
C ARG A 149 34.98 -3.06 -26.66
N PHE A 150 35.22 -3.78 -27.76
CA PHE A 150 34.68 -3.44 -29.07
C PHE A 150 33.15 -3.54 -29.10
N LEU A 151 32.59 -4.63 -28.55
CA LEU A 151 31.14 -4.80 -28.37
C LEU A 151 30.53 -3.67 -27.54
N ILE A 152 31.11 -3.34 -26.38
CA ILE A 152 30.61 -2.26 -25.52
C ILE A 152 30.72 -0.89 -26.21
N SER A 153 31.76 -0.65 -27.02
CA SER A 153 31.88 0.59 -27.80
C SER A 153 30.71 0.77 -28.77
N GLY A 154 30.36 -0.28 -29.52
CA GLY A 154 29.21 -0.23 -30.44
C GLY A 154 27.88 -0.01 -29.70
N ILE A 155 27.73 -0.60 -28.50
CA ILE A 155 26.57 -0.33 -27.62
C ILE A 155 26.56 1.13 -27.14
N GLN A 156 27.71 1.67 -26.71
CA GLN A 156 27.84 3.05 -26.24
C GLN A 156 27.49 4.06 -27.33
N GLU A 157 27.90 3.83 -28.58
CA GLU A 157 27.53 4.67 -29.72
C GLU A 157 26.02 4.70 -29.94
N ALA A 158 25.35 3.55 -29.86
CA ALA A 158 23.89 3.48 -29.99
C ALA A 158 23.19 4.20 -28.82
N LEU A 159 23.66 3.97 -27.59
CA LEU A 159 23.13 4.65 -26.39
C LEU A 159 23.33 6.17 -26.44
N GLN A 160 24.46 6.64 -26.95
CA GLN A 160 24.73 8.07 -27.11
C GLN A 160 23.77 8.71 -28.13
N LYS A 161 23.48 8.03 -29.25
CA LYS A 161 22.48 8.49 -30.24
C LYS A 161 21.07 8.60 -29.65
N GLU A 162 20.75 7.77 -28.65
CA GLU A 162 19.50 7.87 -27.88
C GLU A 162 19.54 8.91 -26.74
N GLY A 163 20.63 9.67 -26.59
CA GLY A 163 20.77 10.69 -25.55
C GLY A 163 21.06 10.13 -24.15
N ARG A 164 21.55 8.89 -24.05
CA ARG A 164 21.94 8.29 -22.77
C ARG A 164 23.36 8.73 -22.38
N THR A 165 23.55 9.00 -21.09
CA THR A 165 24.81 9.51 -20.54
C THR A 165 25.58 8.45 -19.75
N GLU A 166 24.90 7.38 -19.30
CA GLU A 166 25.50 6.31 -18.50
C GLU A 166 24.72 5.00 -18.64
N PHE A 167 25.38 3.90 -18.30
CA PHE A 167 24.73 2.60 -18.18
C PHE A 167 25.19 1.83 -16.94
N PHE A 168 24.36 0.87 -16.53
CA PHE A 168 24.59 0.00 -15.38
C PHE A 168 24.89 -1.41 -15.82
N VAL A 169 25.63 -2.13 -14.98
CA VAL A 169 25.95 -3.55 -15.15
C VAL A 169 25.99 -4.21 -13.78
N LEU A 170 25.43 -5.42 -13.69
CA LEU A 170 25.57 -6.31 -12.54
C LEU A 170 26.66 -7.33 -12.84
N ILE A 171 27.60 -7.50 -11.90
CA ILE A 171 28.71 -8.44 -12.07
C ILE A 171 28.90 -9.25 -10.79
N ASP A 172 28.80 -10.58 -10.90
CA ASP A 172 29.16 -11.50 -9.81
C ASP A 172 30.60 -11.22 -9.36
N LYS A 173 30.81 -11.12 -8.04
CA LYS A 173 32.12 -10.92 -7.40
C LYS A 173 33.17 -11.93 -7.83
N ALA A 174 32.75 -13.17 -8.11
CA ALA A 174 33.61 -14.23 -8.61
C ALA A 174 34.09 -13.97 -10.05
N ASN A 175 33.36 -13.18 -10.84
CA ASN A 175 33.70 -12.85 -12.22
C ASN A 175 34.74 -11.72 -12.30
N THR A 176 35.94 -12.01 -11.77
CA THR A 176 37.06 -11.05 -11.74
C THR A 176 37.49 -10.57 -13.14
N ILE A 177 37.25 -11.38 -14.18
CA ILE A 177 37.56 -11.04 -15.58
C ILE A 177 36.64 -9.91 -16.05
N SER A 178 35.33 -10.06 -15.84
CA SER A 178 34.35 -9.02 -16.18
C SER A 178 34.59 -7.74 -15.37
N ILE A 179 34.87 -7.85 -14.06
CA ILE A 179 35.19 -6.67 -13.22
C ILE A 179 36.41 -5.92 -13.78
N ARG A 180 37.47 -6.63 -14.18
CA ARG A 180 38.66 -5.99 -14.79
C ARG A 180 38.34 -5.35 -16.14
N ALA A 181 37.50 -5.99 -16.96
CA ALA A 181 37.10 -5.44 -18.25
C ALA A 181 36.33 -4.12 -18.08
N HIS A 182 35.38 -4.07 -17.15
CA HIS A 182 34.62 -2.85 -16.84
C HIS A 182 35.47 -1.75 -16.19
N ARG A 183 36.45 -2.11 -15.34
CA ARG A 183 37.40 -1.13 -14.78
C ARG A 183 38.19 -0.37 -15.86
N LYS A 184 38.47 -1.00 -16.99
CA LYS A 184 39.11 -0.34 -18.14
C LYS A 184 38.17 0.64 -18.86
N LEU A 185 36.87 0.57 -18.63
CA LEU A 185 35.86 1.50 -19.15
C LEU A 185 35.57 2.68 -18.21
N GLY A 186 36.37 2.86 -17.14
CA GLY A 186 36.15 3.95 -16.18
C GLY A 186 34.97 3.71 -15.24
N VAL A 187 34.63 2.45 -14.96
CA VAL A 187 33.50 2.10 -14.10
C VAL A 187 33.60 2.68 -12.69
N LEU A 188 32.49 3.20 -12.20
CA LEU A 188 32.26 3.55 -10.81
C LEU A 188 31.54 2.40 -10.11
N GLU A 189 32.19 1.82 -9.09
CA GLU A 189 31.60 0.78 -8.25
C GLU A 189 30.65 1.43 -7.23
N LEU A 190 29.35 1.17 -7.37
CA LEU A 190 28.33 1.79 -6.53
C LEU A 190 28.08 0.98 -5.27
N GLU A 191 27.67 -0.27 -5.44
CA GLU A 191 27.09 -1.11 -4.39
C GLU A 191 27.52 -2.57 -4.56
N TRP A 192 27.69 -3.28 -3.44
CA TRP A 192 27.74 -4.73 -3.42
C TRP A 192 26.52 -5.28 -2.73
N TYR A 193 25.79 -6.11 -3.45
CA TYR A 193 24.70 -6.88 -2.92
C TYR A 193 25.20 -8.28 -2.54
N ARG A 194 24.79 -8.76 -1.37
CA ARG A 194 25.01 -10.13 -0.91
C ARG A 194 23.65 -10.76 -0.69
N TYR A 195 23.45 -11.89 -1.34
CA TYR A 195 22.27 -12.73 -1.18
C TYR A 195 22.69 -14.07 -0.60
N PHE A 196 21.88 -14.54 0.34
CA PHE A 196 22.06 -15.81 1.00
C PHE A 196 20.68 -16.42 1.25
N CYS A 197 20.36 -17.53 0.62
CA CYS A 197 19.15 -18.30 0.89
C CYS A 197 19.52 -19.54 1.69
N LEU A 198 18.80 -19.80 2.78
CA LEU A 198 18.92 -21.01 3.59
C LEU A 198 17.53 -21.50 3.95
N PHE A 199 17.19 -22.73 3.57
CA PHE A 199 15.86 -23.34 3.76
C PHE A 199 14.70 -22.48 3.21
N GLY A 200 14.89 -21.87 2.03
CA GLY A 200 13.90 -20.96 1.43
C GLY A 200 13.83 -19.57 2.07
N VAL A 201 14.51 -19.35 3.21
CA VAL A 201 14.61 -18.03 3.84
C VAL A 201 15.75 -17.27 3.20
N THR A 202 15.43 -16.11 2.62
CA THR A 202 16.40 -15.24 1.96
C THR A 202 16.88 -14.14 2.90
N PHE A 203 18.19 -14.00 3.01
CA PHE A 203 18.89 -12.94 3.71
C PHE A 203 19.63 -12.09 2.68
N GLN A 204 19.51 -10.78 2.83
CA GLN A 204 20.14 -9.83 1.93
C GLN A 204 20.96 -8.82 2.71
N SER A 205 22.08 -8.40 2.14
CA SER A 205 22.87 -7.31 2.68
C SER A 205 23.39 -6.44 1.54
N LEU A 206 23.11 -5.15 1.62
CA LEU A 206 23.60 -4.16 0.69
C LEU A 206 24.75 -3.38 1.34
N HIS A 207 25.89 -3.35 0.65
CA HIS A 207 27.06 -2.58 1.03
C HIS A 207 27.34 -1.50 -0.03
N ALA A 208 26.85 -0.29 0.21
CA ALA A 208 27.19 0.87 -0.62
C ALA A 208 28.62 1.35 -0.34
N LYS A 209 29.41 1.59 -1.39
CA LYS A 209 30.82 2.03 -1.25
C LYS A 209 30.93 3.53 -0.97
N GLN A 210 29.95 4.30 -1.44
CA GLN A 210 29.80 5.72 -1.12
C GLN A 210 28.70 5.88 -0.06
N ARG A 211 28.89 6.83 0.88
CA ARG A 211 27.88 7.20 1.89
C ARG A 211 26.61 7.85 1.29
N THR A 212 26.57 8.04 -0.03
CA THR A 212 25.35 8.38 -0.74
C THR A 212 24.38 7.21 -0.57
N ARG A 213 23.28 7.48 0.14
CA ARG A 213 22.15 6.56 0.36
C ARG A 213 21.47 6.23 -0.97
N ARG A 214 22.16 5.47 -1.84
CA ARG A 214 21.60 4.89 -3.06
C ARG A 214 21.39 3.41 -2.74
N ARG A 215 20.19 2.91 -3.05
CA ARG A 215 19.84 1.49 -2.89
C ARG A 215 19.23 1.00 -4.19
N LEU A 216 19.67 -0.16 -4.67
CA LEU A 216 18.82 -1.05 -5.45
C LEU A 216 17.66 -1.54 -4.58
N GLY A 217 16.42 -1.34 -5.04
CA GLY A 217 15.26 -2.04 -4.51
C GLY A 217 15.21 -3.46 -5.06
N VAL A 218 15.15 -4.47 -4.18
CA VAL A 218 14.89 -5.85 -4.56
C VAL A 218 13.45 -6.15 -4.21
N PHE A 219 12.57 -6.20 -5.21
CA PHE A 219 11.20 -6.62 -4.99
C PHE A 219 11.16 -8.15 -4.98
N HIS A 220 10.99 -8.72 -3.80
CA HIS A 220 10.55 -10.10 -3.70
C HIS A 220 9.04 -10.14 -3.90
N GLY A 221 8.61 -10.33 -5.15
CA GLY A 221 7.32 -10.98 -5.37
C GLY A 221 7.40 -12.40 -4.77
N PRO A 222 6.41 -12.86 -3.98
CA PRO A 222 6.29 -14.28 -3.70
C PRO A 222 6.26 -15.03 -5.05
N ARG A 223 6.96 -16.17 -5.12
CA ARG A 223 7.12 -16.99 -6.33
C ARG A 223 5.81 -17.16 -7.11
N LEU A 224 5.95 -17.16 -8.44
CA LEU A 224 5.12 -17.84 -9.45
C LEU A 224 3.81 -18.38 -8.90
N PHE A 225 2.74 -17.60 -9.01
CA PHE A 225 1.40 -18.15 -9.02
C PHE A 225 1.36 -19.21 -10.13
N GLU A 226 1.08 -20.46 -9.76
CA GLU A 226 0.67 -21.47 -10.72
C GLU A 226 -0.44 -20.86 -11.58
N SER A 227 -0.20 -20.83 -12.89
CA SER A 227 -1.12 -20.26 -13.84
C SER A 227 -2.41 -21.06 -13.83
N PHE A 228 -3.39 -20.64 -13.03
CA PHE A 228 -4.77 -20.90 -13.37
C PHE A 228 -5.00 -20.16 -14.70
N SER A 229 -5.15 -20.92 -15.78
CA SER A 229 -5.58 -20.40 -17.07
C SER A 229 -7.03 -19.94 -16.93
N LEU A 230 -7.21 -18.75 -16.38
CA LEU A 230 -8.45 -18.02 -16.52
C LEU A 230 -8.59 -17.65 -18.00
N PRO A 231 -9.81 -17.70 -18.57
CA PRO A 231 -10.02 -17.26 -19.94
C PRO A 231 -9.49 -15.83 -20.07
N SER A 232 -8.66 -15.59 -21.08
CA SER A 232 -8.14 -14.25 -21.33
C SER A 232 -9.32 -13.36 -21.71
N ALA A 233 -9.72 -12.47 -20.79
CA ALA A 233 -10.64 -11.40 -21.15
C ALA A 233 -10.04 -10.62 -22.32
N ASP A 234 -10.87 -10.22 -23.28
CA ASP A 234 -10.42 -9.36 -24.36
C ASP A 234 -10.05 -8.00 -23.77
N ILE A 235 -8.76 -7.69 -23.75
CA ILE A 235 -8.25 -6.44 -23.17
C ILE A 235 -8.81 -5.23 -23.93
N SER A 236 -9.20 -5.41 -25.20
CA SER A 236 -9.75 -4.33 -26.03
C SER A 236 -11.13 -3.84 -25.56
N ASP A 237 -11.85 -4.65 -24.78
CA ASP A 237 -13.11 -4.26 -24.14
C ASP A 237 -12.90 -3.30 -22.95
N PHE A 238 -11.66 -3.10 -22.50
CA PHE A 238 -11.36 -2.24 -21.36
C PHE A 238 -10.71 -0.93 -21.78
N SER A 239 -11.10 0.14 -21.10
CA SER A 239 -10.46 1.45 -21.21
C SER A 239 -9.96 1.91 -19.84
N LEU A 240 -8.82 2.61 -19.85
CA LEU A 240 -8.19 3.16 -18.65
C LEU A 240 -8.11 4.69 -18.74
N SER A 241 -8.63 5.39 -17.75
CA SER A 241 -8.42 6.84 -17.55
C SER A 241 -7.50 7.10 -16.36
N VAL A 242 -6.75 8.20 -16.44
CA VAL A 242 -5.92 8.69 -15.34
C VAL A 242 -6.23 10.17 -15.15
N THR A 243 -6.66 10.55 -13.95
CA THR A 243 -6.97 11.93 -13.58
C THR A 243 -6.05 12.37 -12.45
N ALA A 244 -5.46 13.56 -12.55
CA ALA A 244 -4.76 14.17 -11.42
C ALA A 244 -5.78 14.84 -10.50
N LEU A 245 -5.71 14.58 -9.20
CA LEU A 245 -6.61 15.10 -8.17
C LEU A 245 -5.90 16.24 -7.42
N GLU A 246 -5.84 17.41 -8.05
CA GLU A 246 -5.10 18.59 -7.55
C GLU A 246 -6.02 19.58 -6.82
N SER A 247 -7.32 19.53 -7.09
CA SER A 247 -8.34 20.44 -6.60
C SER A 247 -9.66 19.71 -6.31
N GLU A 248 -10.55 20.31 -5.51
CA GLU A 248 -11.86 19.73 -5.22
C GLU A 248 -12.69 19.54 -6.50
N THR A 249 -12.53 20.41 -7.48
CA THR A 249 -13.22 20.32 -8.79
C THR A 249 -12.81 19.08 -9.59
N ASP A 250 -11.64 18.50 -9.31
CA ASP A 250 -11.19 17.28 -9.98
C ASP A 250 -11.91 16.04 -9.45
N TRP A 251 -12.42 16.06 -8.21
CA TRP A 251 -13.09 14.90 -7.60
C TRP A 251 -14.54 14.77 -8.05
N VAL A 252 -15.25 15.91 -8.19
CA VAL A 252 -16.69 15.97 -8.44
C VAL A 252 -17.14 15.09 -9.62
N PRO A 253 -16.48 15.10 -10.80
CA PRO A 253 -16.91 14.29 -11.93
C PRO A 253 -16.86 12.77 -11.69
N HIS A 254 -16.06 12.33 -10.73
CA HIS A 254 -15.84 10.92 -10.44
C HIS A 254 -16.72 10.41 -9.29
N CYS A 255 -17.23 11.31 -8.45
CA CYS A 255 -18.03 10.96 -7.27
C CYS A 255 -19.25 10.10 -7.62
N ASP A 256 -20.05 10.50 -8.61
CA ASP A 256 -21.30 9.78 -8.94
C ASP A 256 -21.00 8.38 -9.49
N ALA A 257 -20.05 8.28 -10.43
CA ALA A 257 -19.70 7.02 -11.07
C ALA A 257 -19.08 6.03 -10.09
N ILE A 258 -18.17 6.49 -9.22
CA ILE A 258 -17.52 5.64 -8.20
C ILE A 258 -18.49 5.30 -7.07
N SER A 259 -19.34 6.23 -6.64
CA SER A 259 -20.35 5.93 -5.61
C SER A 259 -21.32 4.86 -6.10
N GLN A 260 -21.75 4.93 -7.37
CA GLN A 260 -22.58 3.88 -7.97
C GLN A 260 -21.85 2.53 -8.02
N LEU A 261 -20.56 2.53 -8.39
CA LEU A 261 -19.73 1.32 -8.37
C LEU A 261 -19.64 0.71 -6.96
N GLU A 262 -19.43 1.53 -5.93
CA GLU A 262 -19.33 1.09 -4.53
C GLU A 262 -20.66 0.57 -3.98
N LEU A 263 -21.78 1.22 -4.33
CA LEU A 263 -23.13 0.74 -4.00
C LEU A 263 -23.41 -0.63 -4.61
N ASP A 264 -22.96 -0.86 -5.84
CA ASP A 264 -23.14 -2.13 -6.53
C ASP A 264 -22.23 -3.24 -5.99
N LEU A 265 -21.10 -2.92 -5.33
CA LEU A 265 -20.06 -3.84 -4.84
C LEU A 265 -20.47 -4.57 -3.56
N HIS A 266 -21.44 -4.00 -2.85
CA HIS A 266 -21.63 -4.30 -1.45
C HIS A 266 -23.10 -4.32 -1.07
N GLY A 267 -23.61 -5.53 -0.81
CA GLY A 267 -24.61 -5.72 0.26
C GLY A 267 -24.09 -5.31 1.64
N THR A 268 -22.91 -4.68 1.75
CA THR A 268 -22.38 -4.15 3.01
C THR A 268 -23.15 -2.88 3.36
N LEU A 269 -23.77 -2.92 4.54
CA LEU A 269 -24.50 -1.80 5.14
C LEU A 269 -23.54 -0.71 5.66
N SER A 270 -22.31 -0.66 5.14
CA SER A 270 -21.30 0.27 5.63
C SER A 270 -21.71 1.68 5.25
N PRO A 271 -21.82 2.60 6.22
CA PRO A 271 -22.12 4.00 5.94
C PRO A 271 -20.96 4.76 5.25
N PHE A 272 -19.90 4.05 4.86
CA PHE A 272 -18.65 4.62 4.38
C PHE A 272 -18.44 4.31 2.90
N HIS A 273 -18.65 5.32 2.05
CA HIS A 273 -18.12 5.33 0.69
C HIS A 273 -16.61 5.57 0.75
N LEU A 274 -15.83 4.63 0.20
CA LEU A 274 -14.37 4.63 0.32
C LEU A 274 -13.76 5.81 -0.44
N PHE A 275 -14.32 6.12 -1.61
CA PHE A 275 -13.90 7.28 -2.39
C PHE A 275 -14.19 8.61 -1.66
N SER A 276 -15.36 8.73 -1.03
CA SER A 276 -15.69 9.92 -0.22
C SER A 276 -14.78 10.05 1.00
N ALA A 277 -14.47 8.94 1.68
CA ALA A 277 -13.51 8.94 2.78
C ALA A 277 -12.11 9.36 2.31
N ALA A 278 -11.67 8.87 1.15
CA ALA A 278 -10.40 9.25 0.55
C ALA A 278 -10.34 10.73 0.18
N HIS A 279 -11.45 11.33 -0.25
CA HIS A 279 -11.54 12.77 -0.53
C HIS A 279 -11.31 13.62 0.74
N ILE A 280 -11.95 13.27 1.86
CA ILE A 280 -11.71 13.96 3.15
C ILE A 280 -10.23 13.87 3.53
N TRP A 281 -9.67 12.67 3.44
CA TRP A 281 -8.27 12.42 3.80
C TRP A 281 -7.31 13.17 2.90
N TRP A 282 -7.63 13.25 1.61
CA TRP A 282 -6.87 14.07 0.70
C TRP A 282 -6.86 15.52 1.14
N LYS A 283 -8.03 16.08 1.45
CA LYS A 283 -8.15 17.46 1.92
C LYS A 283 -7.40 17.73 3.23
N SER A 284 -7.44 16.80 4.19
CA SER A 284 -6.83 16.98 5.50
C SER A 284 -5.32 16.71 5.51
N ASP A 285 -4.86 15.64 4.85
CA ASP A 285 -3.56 15.04 5.12
C ASP A 285 -2.64 14.97 3.89
N ILE A 286 -3.16 15.12 2.67
CA ILE A 286 -2.39 14.92 1.42
C ILE A 286 -2.26 16.21 0.61
N LEU A 287 -3.30 17.05 0.57
CA LEU A 287 -3.37 18.23 -0.27
C LEU A 287 -2.16 19.15 -0.01
N GLY A 288 -1.43 19.45 -1.08
CA GLY A 288 -0.20 20.24 -1.05
C GLY A 288 1.06 19.47 -0.61
N ARG A 289 0.96 18.19 -0.23
CA ARG A 289 2.11 17.34 0.15
C ARG A 289 2.54 16.40 -0.97
N TYR A 290 1.60 15.72 -1.61
CA TYR A 290 1.88 14.74 -2.68
C TYR A 290 0.84 14.86 -3.81
N PRO A 291 1.27 14.76 -5.09
CA PRO A 291 0.33 14.61 -6.19
C PRO A 291 -0.43 13.27 -6.07
N LEU A 292 -1.75 13.35 -6.11
CA LEU A 292 -2.66 12.20 -6.09
C LEU A 292 -3.28 12.02 -7.47
N PHE A 293 -3.44 10.78 -7.90
CA PHE A 293 -3.99 10.38 -9.18
C PHE A 293 -5.07 9.34 -8.97
N LEU A 294 -6.15 9.45 -9.72
CA LEU A 294 -7.18 8.43 -9.85
C LEU A 294 -6.94 7.66 -11.14
N ILE A 295 -6.89 6.33 -11.06
CA ILE A 295 -6.89 5.44 -12.22
C ILE A 295 -8.22 4.69 -12.23
N GLU A 296 -8.98 4.86 -13.31
CA GLU A 296 -10.27 4.21 -13.51
C GLU A 296 -10.19 3.19 -14.63
N ILE A 297 -10.92 2.10 -14.48
CA ILE A 297 -11.04 1.04 -15.47
C ILE A 297 -12.51 0.89 -15.81
N ALA A 298 -12.82 1.09 -17.08
CA ALA A 298 -14.16 0.98 -17.63
C ALA A 298 -14.22 -0.15 -18.66
N LYS A 299 -15.37 -0.84 -18.75
CA LYS A 299 -15.61 -1.97 -19.66
C LYS A 299 -16.72 -1.64 -20.67
N GLY A 300 -16.54 -2.11 -21.90
CA GLY A 300 -17.52 -2.07 -22.98
C GLY A 300 -17.64 -0.70 -23.67
N PRO A 301 -18.47 -0.60 -24.72
CA PRO A 301 -18.65 0.62 -25.50
C PRO A 301 -19.22 1.77 -24.66
N ASP A 302 -20.05 1.45 -23.68
CA ASP A 302 -20.69 2.41 -22.78
C ASP A 302 -19.73 2.92 -21.69
N ARG A 303 -18.51 2.38 -21.64
CA ARG A 303 -17.47 2.68 -20.65
C ARG A 303 -18.00 2.59 -19.21
N LYS A 304 -18.75 1.54 -18.91
CA LYS A 304 -19.22 1.28 -17.55
C LYS A 304 -18.01 1.11 -16.64
N LEU A 305 -17.89 1.93 -15.60
CA LEU A 305 -16.84 1.79 -14.61
C LEU A 305 -16.93 0.41 -13.94
N VAL A 306 -15.82 -0.32 -13.89
CA VAL A 306 -15.72 -1.67 -13.31
C VAL A 306 -14.62 -1.77 -12.27
N GLY A 307 -13.76 -0.76 -12.15
CA GLY A 307 -12.84 -0.63 -11.04
C GLY A 307 -12.12 0.70 -11.01
N TYR A 308 -11.56 1.05 -9.86
CA TYR A 308 -10.76 2.26 -9.69
C TYR A 308 -9.67 2.06 -8.64
N GLY A 309 -8.60 2.86 -8.70
CA GLY A 309 -7.56 2.92 -7.70
C GLY A 309 -7.01 4.33 -7.57
N LEU A 310 -6.69 4.74 -6.35
CA LEU A 310 -5.98 5.99 -6.09
C LEU A 310 -4.48 5.70 -6.08
N PHE A 311 -3.65 6.63 -6.54
CA PHE A 311 -2.20 6.51 -6.66
C PHE A 311 -1.52 7.81 -6.27
N ARG A 312 -0.40 7.75 -5.54
CA ARG A 312 0.44 8.91 -5.27
C ARG A 312 1.74 8.83 -6.04
N LEU A 313 2.24 9.98 -6.47
CA LEU A 313 3.57 10.08 -7.03
C LEU A 313 4.58 10.42 -5.94
N VAL A 314 5.52 9.51 -5.72
CA VAL A 314 6.59 9.66 -4.74
C VAL A 314 7.92 9.71 -5.48
N THR A 315 8.76 10.68 -5.17
CA THR A 315 10.15 10.64 -5.63
C THR A 315 10.97 9.86 -4.63
N ASP A 316 11.44 8.67 -4.99
CA ASP A 316 12.32 7.91 -4.09
C ASP A 316 13.72 8.52 -4.14
N THR A 317 13.96 9.48 -3.24
CA THR A 317 15.26 10.17 -3.15
C THR A 317 16.43 9.27 -2.71
N THR A 318 16.14 8.05 -2.27
CA THR A 318 17.13 7.07 -1.79
C THR A 318 17.43 5.96 -2.78
N ARG A 319 16.61 5.81 -3.83
CA ARG A 319 16.89 4.86 -4.91
C ARG A 319 17.80 5.46 -5.96
N PHE A 320 18.51 4.57 -6.63
CA PHE A 320 19.31 4.91 -7.78
C PHE A 320 18.44 5.59 -8.86
N GLY A 321 18.89 6.72 -9.43
CA GLY A 321 18.14 7.48 -10.45
C GLY A 321 17.03 8.40 -9.91
N LYS A 322 16.74 8.37 -8.60
CA LYS A 322 15.63 9.09 -7.96
C LYS A 322 14.30 8.97 -8.73
N PRO A 323 13.87 7.75 -9.04
CA PRO A 323 12.70 7.55 -9.88
C PRO A 323 11.48 8.19 -9.22
N LYS A 324 10.64 8.81 -10.05
CA LYS A 324 9.28 9.13 -9.69
C LYS A 324 8.47 7.85 -9.77
N GLU A 325 8.06 7.34 -8.63
CA GLU A 325 7.29 6.11 -8.50
C GLU A 325 5.82 6.48 -8.32
N LEU A 326 4.97 6.02 -9.24
CA LEU A 326 3.54 6.00 -9.03
C LEU A 326 3.22 4.76 -8.21
N ILE A 327 2.85 4.96 -6.97
CA ILE A 327 2.55 3.90 -6.02
C ILE A 327 1.06 3.99 -5.75
N ALA A 328 0.37 2.85 -5.71
CA ALA A 328 -1.01 2.82 -5.23
C ALA A 328 -1.09 3.62 -3.92
N PHE A 329 -2.09 4.48 -3.82
CA PHE A 329 -2.41 5.26 -2.66
C PHE A 329 -2.91 4.30 -1.59
N ASP A 330 -1.90 3.66 -1.00
CA ASP A 330 -1.93 2.82 0.16
C ASP A 330 -1.62 3.77 1.30
N ASP A 331 -2.68 4.40 1.80
CA ASP A 331 -2.75 4.39 3.25
C ASP A 331 -3.25 3.01 3.62
N LEU A 332 -2.53 2.31 4.50
CA LEU A 332 -2.68 0.87 4.77
C LEU A 332 -4.10 0.40 5.18
N TYR A 333 -5.03 1.33 5.24
CA TYR A 333 -6.18 1.39 6.12
C TYR A 333 -7.50 1.00 5.44
N PHE A 334 -7.54 0.86 4.11
CA PHE A 334 -8.81 0.58 3.39
C PHE A 334 -8.74 -0.46 2.26
N MET A 335 -7.56 -0.85 1.78
CA MET A 335 -7.44 -1.63 0.54
C MET A 335 -6.45 -2.79 0.66
N ASP A 336 -6.95 -4.02 0.57
CA ASP A 336 -6.12 -5.21 0.33
C ASP A 336 -5.69 -5.32 -1.15
N ASN A 337 -6.32 -4.56 -2.04
CA ASN A 337 -6.05 -4.54 -3.48
C ASN A 337 -5.74 -3.12 -3.96
N CYS A 338 -4.77 -2.94 -4.87
CA CYS A 338 -4.44 -1.63 -5.44
C CYS A 338 -5.59 -1.00 -6.26
N PHE A 339 -6.62 -1.79 -6.57
CA PHE A 339 -7.83 -1.38 -7.24
C PHE A 339 -9.04 -1.97 -6.51
N PHE A 340 -10.08 -1.17 -6.34
CA PHE A 340 -11.42 -1.64 -6.05
C PHE A 340 -12.05 -2.13 -7.35
N VAL A 341 -12.47 -3.39 -7.40
CA VAL A 341 -12.96 -4.03 -8.62
C VAL A 341 -14.34 -4.64 -8.37
N HIS A 342 -15.28 -4.34 -9.27
CA HIS A 342 -16.67 -4.79 -9.21
C HIS A 342 -16.95 -6.00 -10.11
N SER A 343 -16.27 -6.09 -11.25
CA SER A 343 -16.55 -7.13 -12.24
C SER A 343 -15.79 -8.42 -11.94
N LEU A 344 -16.51 -9.55 -11.92
CA LEU A 344 -15.91 -10.90 -11.94
C LEU A 344 -14.98 -11.11 -13.15
N ASP A 345 -15.18 -10.33 -14.22
CA ASP A 345 -14.37 -10.38 -15.43
C ASP A 345 -13.02 -9.65 -15.28
N LEU A 346 -12.91 -8.74 -14.30
CA LEU A 346 -11.70 -7.97 -14.01
C LEU A 346 -10.90 -8.65 -12.88
N CYS A 347 -10.48 -9.90 -13.12
CA CYS A 347 -9.59 -10.59 -12.19
C CYS A 347 -8.19 -9.93 -12.14
N HIS A 348 -7.37 -10.32 -11.17
CA HIS A 348 -5.99 -9.81 -11.02
C HIS A 348 -5.17 -9.94 -12.31
N TYR A 349 -5.30 -11.06 -13.03
CA TYR A 349 -4.61 -11.28 -14.30
C TYR A 349 -5.07 -10.31 -15.40
N THR A 350 -6.38 -10.11 -15.57
CA THR A 350 -6.95 -9.14 -16.53
C THR A 350 -6.47 -7.73 -16.20
N LEU A 351 -6.51 -7.35 -14.92
CA LEU A 351 -6.03 -6.07 -14.44
C LEU A 351 -4.55 -5.87 -14.78
N GLN A 352 -3.69 -6.84 -14.48
CA GLN A 352 -2.27 -6.77 -14.82
C GLN A 352 -2.07 -6.59 -16.33
N LYS A 353 -2.81 -7.31 -17.17
CA LYS A 353 -2.75 -7.16 -18.62
C LYS A 353 -3.17 -5.77 -19.11
N ILE A 354 -4.25 -5.20 -18.56
CA ILE A 354 -4.68 -3.84 -18.87
C ILE A 354 -3.57 -2.84 -18.51
N LEU A 355 -2.94 -3.01 -17.36
CA LEU A 355 -1.91 -2.11 -16.86
C LEU A 355 -0.56 -2.25 -17.60
N GLU A 356 -0.21 -3.46 -18.03
CA GLU A 356 0.98 -3.77 -18.81
C GLU A 356 0.86 -3.41 -20.29
N GLU A 357 -0.37 -3.20 -20.80
CA GLU A 357 -0.59 -2.78 -22.17
C GLU A 357 0.22 -1.50 -22.48
N ARG A 358 0.95 -1.51 -23.59
CA ARG A 358 1.95 -0.48 -23.91
C ARG A 358 1.32 0.90 -23.97
N ARG A 359 0.13 1.00 -24.57
CA ARG A 359 -0.63 2.25 -24.65
C ARG A 359 -0.98 2.80 -23.26
N ASN A 360 -1.42 1.93 -22.35
CA ASN A 360 -1.86 2.33 -21.02
C ASN A 360 -0.69 2.75 -20.14
N SER A 361 0.37 1.95 -20.10
CA SER A 361 1.59 2.29 -19.37
C SER A 361 2.22 3.60 -19.86
N GLN A 362 2.25 3.84 -21.17
CA GLN A 362 2.70 5.12 -21.74
C GLN A 362 1.78 6.29 -21.34
N ASN A 363 0.47 6.10 -21.37
CA ASN A 363 -0.49 7.12 -20.98
C ASN A 363 -0.33 7.50 -19.49
N ILE A 364 -0.24 6.51 -18.61
CA ILE A 364 0.00 6.69 -17.17
C ILE A 364 1.29 7.49 -16.96
N ARG A 365 2.41 7.07 -17.55
CA ARG A 365 3.69 7.79 -17.41
C ARG A 365 3.64 9.21 -17.96
N LYS A 366 2.92 9.43 -19.06
CA LYS A 366 2.76 10.75 -19.68
C LYS A 366 2.00 11.70 -18.76
N ILE A 367 0.90 11.24 -18.15
CA ILE A 367 0.04 12.05 -17.29
C ILE A 367 0.69 12.26 -15.91
N THR A 368 1.22 11.20 -15.31
CA THR A 368 1.74 11.23 -13.93
C THR A 368 3.19 11.71 -13.85
N GLY A 369 3.94 11.63 -14.95
CA GLY A 369 5.39 11.85 -14.93
C GLY A 369 6.18 10.76 -14.20
N ALA A 370 5.56 9.60 -13.94
CA ALA A 370 6.22 8.49 -13.26
C ALA A 370 7.24 7.79 -14.16
N ASP A 371 8.39 7.45 -13.59
CA ASP A 371 9.41 6.58 -14.18
C ASP A 371 9.04 5.10 -13.93
N LEU A 372 8.53 4.83 -12.72
CA LEU A 372 8.11 3.52 -12.25
C LEU A 372 6.63 3.53 -11.90
N ILE A 373 5.91 2.47 -12.24
CA ILE A 373 4.58 2.23 -11.71
C ILE A 373 4.64 0.96 -10.87
N SER A 374 4.30 1.07 -9.59
CA SER A 374 4.26 -0.05 -8.66
C SER A 374 2.81 -0.46 -8.41
N TRP A 375 2.43 -1.60 -8.97
CA TRP A 375 1.10 -2.20 -8.85
C TRP A 375 0.94 -3.10 -7.63
N HIS A 376 1.99 -3.23 -6.82
CA HIS A 376 1.97 -3.95 -5.57
C HIS A 376 2.11 -2.97 -4.41
N ARG A 377 1.56 -3.38 -3.28
CA ARG A 377 1.70 -2.68 -2.00
C ARG A 377 3.19 -2.55 -1.66
N MET A 378 3.72 -1.34 -1.55
CA MET A 378 5.03 -1.16 -0.92
C MET A 378 4.83 -1.23 0.59
N PRO A 379 5.41 -2.20 1.30
CA PRO A 379 5.27 -2.25 2.75
C PRO A 379 5.79 -0.94 3.36
N PRO A 380 5.16 -0.39 4.41
CA PRO A 380 5.53 0.92 4.98
C PRO A 380 7.00 1.04 5.38
N SER A 381 7.66 -0.09 5.67
CA SER A 381 9.10 -0.18 5.92
C SER A 381 9.96 0.27 4.73
N GLU A 382 9.42 0.26 3.52
CA GLU A 382 10.08 0.72 2.29
C GLU A 382 9.76 2.19 1.97
N LEU A 383 8.72 2.77 2.58
CA LEU A 383 8.31 4.16 2.41
C LEU A 383 9.01 5.12 3.40
N VAL A 384 9.51 4.62 4.54
CA VAL A 384 10.25 5.42 5.54
C VAL A 384 11.67 4.89 5.73
N LEU A 385 12.62 5.61 5.13
CA LEU A 385 14.04 5.26 5.05
C LEU A 385 14.85 5.80 6.23
N GLU A 386 14.48 5.41 7.46
CA GLU A 386 15.41 5.42 8.59
C GLU A 386 15.82 4.00 9.00
N THR A 387 17.13 3.82 9.08
CA THR A 387 17.84 2.57 9.27
C THR A 387 17.55 1.93 10.63
N SER A 388 16.69 0.90 10.68
CA SER A 388 16.84 -0.27 11.59
C SER A 388 15.72 -1.34 11.47
N ALA A 389 15.21 -1.64 10.28
CA ALA A 389 14.23 -2.74 10.13
C ALA A 389 14.94 -4.10 10.02
N ILE A 390 15.06 -4.81 11.15
CA ILE A 390 14.97 -6.28 11.17
C ILE A 390 13.58 -6.58 11.76
N PHE A 391 12.78 -7.31 10.99
CA PHE A 391 11.36 -7.68 11.20
C PHE A 391 10.32 -6.65 10.79
N SER A 392 9.45 -7.03 9.84
CA SER A 392 8.09 -6.50 9.79
C SER A 392 7.38 -6.94 11.08
N ARG A 393 7.03 -5.99 11.93
CA ARG A 393 6.29 -6.25 13.18
C ARG A 393 4.95 -5.55 13.07
N TRP A 394 4.03 -6.20 12.37
CA TRP A 394 2.62 -6.00 12.63
C TRP A 394 2.24 -6.92 13.79
N ALA A 395 1.49 -6.38 14.74
CA ALA A 395 0.93 -7.16 15.83
C ALA A 395 -0.59 -7.03 15.75
N VAL A 396 -1.27 -8.13 15.45
CA VAL A 396 -2.71 -8.20 15.68
C VAL A 396 -2.91 -8.45 17.16
N LYS A 397 -3.42 -7.46 17.85
CA LYS A 397 -3.78 -7.53 19.26
C LYS A 397 -5.28 -7.40 19.35
N LYS A 398 -5.93 -8.28 20.10
CA LYS A 398 -7.29 -7.99 20.55
C LYS A 398 -7.22 -6.71 21.37
N GLU A 399 -7.87 -5.66 20.92
CA GLU A 399 -7.90 -4.37 21.63
C GLU A 399 -9.07 -4.33 22.61
N ALA A 400 -10.24 -4.75 22.14
CA ALA A 400 -11.46 -4.63 22.89
C ALA A 400 -12.47 -5.74 22.58
N ASP A 401 -13.26 -6.09 23.58
CA ASP A 401 -14.58 -6.67 23.35
C ASP A 401 -15.56 -5.51 23.17
N TYR A 402 -16.22 -5.49 22.02
CA TYR A 402 -17.10 -4.41 21.60
C TYR A 402 -18.56 -4.85 21.81
N PRO A 403 -19.25 -4.30 22.84
CA PRO A 403 -20.57 -4.77 23.23
C PRO A 403 -21.64 -4.37 22.22
N ILE A 404 -22.49 -5.35 21.89
CA ILE A 404 -23.63 -5.20 21.00
C ILE A 404 -24.90 -5.53 21.78
N VAL A 405 -25.90 -4.66 21.70
CA VAL A 405 -27.26 -4.90 22.20
C VAL A 405 -28.15 -5.24 21.02
N GLU A 406 -28.89 -6.34 21.12
CA GLU A 406 -29.92 -6.69 20.16
C GLU A 406 -31.32 -6.48 20.74
N ILE A 407 -32.14 -5.73 20.00
CA ILE A 407 -33.53 -5.45 20.32
C ILE A 407 -34.38 -5.91 19.15
N HIS A 408 -34.85 -7.16 19.21
CA HIS A 408 -35.77 -7.73 18.21
C HIS A 408 -37.22 -7.30 18.46
N ASP A 409 -37.58 -7.12 19.73
CA ASP A 409 -38.88 -6.65 20.20
C ASP A 409 -38.63 -5.64 21.33
N ALA A 410 -38.94 -4.37 21.06
CA ALA A 410 -38.74 -3.28 22.01
C ALA A 410 -39.56 -3.49 23.30
N GLN A 411 -40.81 -3.96 23.19
CA GLN A 411 -41.67 -4.16 24.35
C GLN A 411 -41.11 -5.27 25.26
N ALA A 412 -40.68 -6.39 24.68
CA ALA A 412 -40.07 -7.48 25.42
C ALA A 412 -38.75 -7.04 26.07
N PHE A 413 -37.89 -6.32 25.32
CA PHE A 413 -36.60 -5.83 25.82
C PHE A 413 -36.78 -4.89 27.02
N PHE A 414 -37.66 -3.89 26.91
CA PHE A 414 -37.91 -2.93 28.00
C PHE A 414 -38.69 -3.50 29.19
N SER A 415 -39.27 -4.70 29.03
CA SER A 415 -39.91 -5.46 30.12
C SER A 415 -38.94 -6.41 30.84
N GLY A 416 -37.68 -6.50 30.39
CA GLY A 416 -36.66 -7.28 31.08
C GLY A 416 -36.27 -6.67 32.44
N ALA A 417 -35.86 -7.52 33.39
CA ALA A 417 -35.53 -7.09 34.77
C ALA A 417 -34.48 -5.96 34.81
N ILE A 418 -33.46 -6.02 33.95
CA ILE A 418 -32.43 -4.99 33.83
C ILE A 418 -33.03 -3.68 33.34
N ALA A 419 -33.82 -3.71 32.26
CA ALA A 419 -34.46 -2.52 31.73
C ALA A 419 -35.43 -1.90 32.75
N ILE A 420 -36.25 -2.71 33.44
CA ILE A 420 -37.15 -2.24 34.50
C ILE A 420 -36.38 -1.55 35.62
N HIS A 421 -35.29 -2.16 36.12
CA HIS A 421 -34.46 -1.56 37.16
C HIS A 421 -33.90 -0.20 36.72
N ASN A 422 -33.36 -0.12 35.50
CA ASN A 422 -32.79 1.12 34.99
C ASN A 422 -33.86 2.20 34.72
N LEU A 423 -35.05 1.81 34.26
CA LEU A 423 -36.19 2.72 34.08
C LEU A 423 -36.71 3.26 35.42
N HIS A 424 -36.75 2.44 36.48
CA HIS A 424 -37.09 2.90 37.83
C HIS A 424 -36.06 3.89 38.38
N ASP A 425 -34.77 3.63 38.16
CA ASP A 425 -33.72 4.55 38.57
C ASP A 425 -33.83 5.88 37.80
N ILE A 426 -34.06 5.87 36.48
CA ILE A 426 -34.31 7.09 35.70
C ILE A 426 -35.50 7.88 36.26
N LYS A 427 -36.64 7.22 36.53
CA LYS A 427 -37.81 7.90 37.14
C LYS A 427 -37.46 8.56 38.47
N LYS A 428 -36.62 7.91 39.29
CA LYS A 428 -36.12 8.48 40.54
C LYS A 428 -35.23 9.69 40.28
N GLN A 429 -34.31 9.63 39.32
CA GLN A 429 -33.44 10.75 38.97
C GLN A 429 -34.22 11.92 38.35
N GLU A 430 -35.21 11.65 37.51
CA GLU A 430 -36.13 12.63 36.93
C GLU A 430 -36.90 13.37 38.04
N LYS A 431 -37.38 12.65 39.05
CA LYS A 431 -37.99 13.28 40.23
C LYS A 431 -37.00 14.17 40.98
N ARG A 432 -35.74 13.73 41.14
CA ARG A 432 -34.71 14.50 41.85
C ARG A 432 -34.34 15.78 41.11
N ILE A 433 -34.12 15.70 39.80
CA ILE A 433 -33.80 16.87 38.98
C ILE A 433 -35.00 17.84 38.92
N ARG A 434 -36.22 17.32 38.79
CA ARG A 434 -37.45 18.12 38.87
C ARG A 434 -37.58 18.86 40.20
N ASN A 435 -37.30 18.19 41.30
CA ASN A 435 -37.33 18.83 42.62
C ASN A 435 -36.23 19.89 42.79
N ALA A 436 -35.07 19.69 42.17
CA ALA A 436 -33.93 20.60 42.29
C ALA A 436 -34.06 21.84 41.40
N PHE A 437 -34.63 21.70 40.20
CA PHE A 437 -34.65 22.74 39.17
C PHE A 437 -36.06 23.19 38.77
N SER A 438 -37.12 22.59 39.33
CA SER A 438 -38.52 22.82 38.96
C SER A 438 -38.85 22.51 37.49
N GLU A 439 -38.01 21.72 36.83
CA GLU A 439 -38.13 21.40 35.40
C GLU A 439 -37.98 19.90 35.15
N VAL A 440 -38.64 19.40 34.10
CA VAL A 440 -38.54 18.00 33.67
C VAL A 440 -37.55 17.92 32.52
N PRO A 441 -36.51 17.06 32.62
CA PRO A 441 -35.56 16.91 31.52
C PRO A 441 -36.27 16.35 30.30
N LYS A 442 -35.97 16.90 29.11
CA LYS A 442 -36.56 16.48 27.84
C LYS A 442 -35.48 15.89 26.94
N LEU A 443 -35.78 14.78 26.30
CA LEU A 443 -34.89 14.20 25.30
C LEU A 443 -35.25 14.78 23.93
N ASN A 444 -34.28 15.39 23.27
CA ASN A 444 -34.39 15.88 21.91
C ASN A 444 -33.44 15.09 21.00
N SER A 445 -33.90 14.74 19.80
CA SER A 445 -33.11 14.04 18.80
C SER A 445 -33.01 14.88 17.53
N ILE A 446 -31.80 15.01 17.01
CA ILE A 446 -31.47 15.85 15.86
C ILE A 446 -30.79 14.98 14.81
N ASP A 447 -31.46 14.77 13.69
CA ASP A 447 -30.88 14.14 12.51
C ASP A 447 -30.03 15.16 11.75
N LEU A 448 -28.71 15.13 11.98
CA LEU A 448 -27.80 16.14 11.43
C LEU A 448 -27.78 16.16 9.89
N GLY A 449 -28.13 15.05 9.24
CA GLY A 449 -28.27 14.98 7.77
C GLY A 449 -29.50 15.69 7.20
N LEU A 450 -30.48 16.06 8.04
CA LEU A 450 -31.69 16.77 7.60
C LEU A 450 -31.61 18.29 7.80
N LEU A 451 -30.50 18.79 8.35
CA LEU A 451 -30.31 20.20 8.65
C LEU A 451 -29.77 20.95 7.44
N ASP A 452 -30.15 22.23 7.32
CA ASP A 452 -29.42 23.17 6.48
C ASP A 452 -28.03 23.49 7.08
N GLU A 453 -27.15 24.12 6.29
CA GLU A 453 -25.76 24.39 6.71
C GLU A 453 -25.68 25.26 7.97
N ALA A 454 -26.57 26.24 8.11
CA ALA A 454 -26.61 27.14 9.26
C ALA A 454 -27.01 26.38 10.54
N SER A 455 -28.05 25.56 10.46
CA SER A 455 -28.53 24.73 11.57
C SER A 455 -27.49 23.65 11.90
N PHE A 456 -26.93 22.97 10.91
CA PHE A 456 -25.84 21.99 11.13
C PHE A 456 -24.67 22.61 11.90
N THR A 457 -24.26 23.82 11.51
CA THR A 457 -23.17 24.55 12.18
C THR A 457 -23.53 24.91 13.62
N ARG A 458 -24.76 25.38 13.86
CA ARG A 458 -25.25 25.69 15.22
C ARG A 458 -25.24 24.45 16.11
N GLU A 459 -25.94 23.39 15.69
CA GLU A 459 -26.08 22.16 16.50
C GLU A 459 -24.72 21.48 16.74
N SER A 460 -23.83 21.50 15.73
CA SER A 460 -22.46 21.00 15.88
C SER A 460 -21.64 21.82 16.89
N THR A 461 -21.83 23.14 16.91
CA THR A 461 -21.16 24.04 17.86
C THR A 461 -21.65 23.77 19.28
N GLU A 462 -22.97 23.67 19.49
CA GLU A 462 -23.57 23.36 20.79
C GLU A 462 -23.14 21.98 21.30
N PHE A 463 -23.06 20.99 20.41
CA PHE A 463 -22.48 19.67 20.72
C PHE A 463 -21.02 19.77 21.20
N LEU A 464 -20.17 20.49 20.47
CA LEU A 464 -18.76 20.67 20.86
C LEU A 464 -18.61 21.46 22.16
N GLU A 465 -19.44 22.47 22.40
CA GLU A 465 -19.46 23.21 23.66
C GLU A 465 -19.82 22.34 24.85
N LEU A 466 -20.78 21.43 24.68
CA LEU A 466 -21.12 20.47 25.73
C LEU A 466 -20.04 19.40 25.87
N LEU A 467 -19.47 18.90 24.77
CA LEU A 467 -18.34 17.96 24.77
C LEU A 467 -17.19 18.50 25.61
N ARG A 468 -16.82 19.77 25.44
CA ARG A 468 -15.75 20.47 26.18
C ARG A 468 -15.92 20.46 27.70
N LYS A 469 -17.16 20.32 28.20
CA LYS A 469 -17.45 20.23 29.64
C LYS A 469 -17.30 18.82 30.20
N THR A 470 -17.24 17.80 29.34
CA THR A 470 -17.30 16.41 29.78
C THR A 470 -15.99 15.93 30.39
N TRP A 471 -16.08 14.87 31.19
CA TRP A 471 -14.91 14.14 31.68
C TRP A 471 -14.07 13.52 30.54
N GLN A 472 -14.69 13.19 29.40
CA GLN A 472 -14.00 12.64 28.23
C GLN A 472 -13.10 13.69 27.60
N TYR A 473 -13.61 14.91 27.43
CA TYR A 473 -12.81 16.01 26.89
C TYR A 473 -11.65 16.39 27.80
N LYS A 474 -11.88 16.46 29.11
CA LYS A 474 -10.80 16.64 30.09
C LYS A 474 -9.71 15.57 29.94
N TRP A 475 -10.10 14.30 29.76
CA TRP A 475 -9.13 13.24 29.49
C TRP A 475 -8.39 13.43 28.15
N MET A 476 -9.06 13.92 27.10
CA MET A 476 -8.41 14.22 25.82
C MET A 476 -7.38 15.34 25.97
N GLU A 477 -7.67 16.41 26.70
CA GLU A 477 -6.74 17.51 26.99
C GLU A 477 -5.52 17.04 27.80
N GLU A 478 -5.73 16.16 28.77
CA GLU A 478 -4.65 15.61 29.61
C GLU A 478 -3.82 14.53 28.89
N SER A 479 -4.30 14.02 27.75
CA SER A 479 -3.66 12.93 27.02
C SER A 479 -2.58 13.47 26.07
N PRO A 480 -1.31 13.04 26.20
CA PRO A 480 -0.25 13.44 25.27
C PRO A 480 -0.42 12.83 23.87
N LYS A 481 -1.44 11.98 23.67
CA LYS A 481 -1.72 11.29 22.40
C LYS A 481 -2.78 11.97 21.55
N VAL A 482 -3.47 12.99 22.08
CA VAL A 482 -4.61 13.61 21.41
C VAL A 482 -4.30 15.08 21.18
N ASP A 483 -4.25 15.48 19.92
CA ASP A 483 -4.37 16.89 19.54
C ASP A 483 -5.86 17.21 19.46
N VAL A 484 -6.35 17.94 20.48
CA VAL A 484 -7.78 18.19 20.67
C VAL A 484 -8.35 19.05 19.54
N ALA A 485 -7.61 20.05 19.06
CA ALA A 485 -8.06 20.92 17.96
C ALA A 485 -8.20 20.13 16.65
N VAL A 486 -7.22 19.27 16.35
CA VAL A 486 -7.27 18.38 15.20
C VAL A 486 -8.42 17.36 15.35
N TYR A 487 -8.64 16.83 16.56
CA TYR A 487 -9.73 15.90 16.84
C TYR A 487 -11.10 16.52 16.58
N GLU A 488 -11.37 17.72 17.13
CA GLU A 488 -12.65 18.42 16.92
C GLU A 488 -12.89 18.73 15.43
N SER A 489 -11.87 19.23 14.74
CA SER A 489 -11.93 19.49 13.29
C SER A 489 -12.29 18.21 12.52
N LYS A 490 -11.58 17.11 12.77
CA LYS A 490 -11.83 15.82 12.11
C LYS A 490 -13.21 15.27 12.44
N LEU A 491 -13.68 15.42 13.68
CA LEU A 491 -15.00 14.98 14.10
C LEU A 491 -16.10 15.68 13.29
N ILE A 492 -15.99 17.01 13.09
CA ILE A 492 -16.95 17.77 12.28
C ILE A 492 -16.86 17.38 10.80
N ASP A 493 -15.65 17.22 10.25
CA ASP A 493 -15.47 16.84 8.85
C ASP A 493 -16.05 15.44 8.56
N TYR A 494 -15.84 14.46 9.45
CA TYR A 494 -16.48 13.16 9.33
C TYR A 494 -18.00 13.24 9.49
N THR A 495 -18.49 14.08 10.41
CA THR A 495 -19.92 14.30 10.60
C THR A 495 -20.58 14.86 9.34
N LYS A 496 -19.94 15.80 8.62
CA LYS A 496 -20.45 16.32 7.34
C LYS A 496 -20.59 15.23 6.28
N VAL A 497 -19.61 14.31 6.21
CA VAL A 497 -19.69 13.21 5.25
C VAL A 497 -20.79 12.22 5.61
N TRP A 498 -20.92 11.87 6.89
CA TRP A 498 -22.02 11.01 7.32
C TRP A 498 -23.39 11.67 7.14
N ALA A 499 -23.47 12.99 7.30
CA ALA A 499 -24.69 13.77 7.12
C ALA A 499 -25.23 13.65 5.69
N GLY A 500 -24.36 13.60 4.68
CA GLY A 500 -24.73 13.36 3.28
C GLY A 500 -25.46 12.03 3.04
N SER A 501 -25.33 11.07 3.96
CA SER A 501 -26.02 9.78 3.90
C SER A 501 -27.09 9.61 5.00
N LEU A 502 -27.47 10.70 5.68
CA LEU A 502 -28.51 10.73 6.72
C LEU A 502 -28.24 9.82 7.93
N PHE A 503 -26.97 9.53 8.22
CA PHE A 503 -26.57 8.66 9.32
C PHE A 503 -26.40 9.33 10.69
N PRO A 504 -25.83 10.54 10.83
CA PRO A 504 -25.47 11.07 12.13
C PRO A 504 -26.70 11.62 12.86
N VAL A 505 -26.87 11.18 14.11
CA VAL A 505 -27.94 11.60 15.01
C VAL A 505 -27.34 12.06 16.34
N LEU A 506 -27.70 13.27 16.76
CA LEU A 506 -27.41 13.76 18.11
C LEU A 506 -28.65 13.63 18.98
N TYR A 507 -28.47 13.08 20.16
CA TYR A 507 -29.46 13.11 21.23
C TYR A 507 -28.99 14.10 22.28
N PHE A 508 -29.80 15.10 22.60
CA PHE A 508 -29.58 15.99 23.73
C PHE A 508 -30.59 15.71 24.85
N LEU A 509 -30.14 15.80 26.09
CA LEU A 509 -31.00 15.87 27.26
C LEU A 509 -31.02 17.31 27.76
N ASP A 510 -32.19 17.91 27.71
CA ASP A 510 -32.39 19.33 27.93
C ASP A 510 -33.05 19.59 29.26
N LEU A 511 -32.55 20.57 29.99
CA LEU A 511 -33.16 21.11 31.19
C LEU A 511 -33.40 22.60 30.93
N GLY A 512 -34.63 22.92 30.55
CA GLY A 512 -35.00 24.24 30.08
C GLY A 512 -34.36 24.51 28.73
N GLU A 513 -33.56 25.58 28.63
CA GLU A 513 -32.79 25.95 27.44
C GLU A 513 -31.36 25.37 27.44
N LYS A 514 -30.99 24.58 28.47
CA LYS A 514 -29.63 24.07 28.62
C LYS A 514 -29.53 22.60 28.25
N HIS A 515 -28.63 22.26 27.32
CA HIS A 515 -28.18 20.89 27.10
C HIS A 515 -27.31 20.41 28.28
N ILE A 516 -27.77 19.38 28.99
CA ILE A 516 -27.06 18.82 30.15
C ILE A 516 -26.39 17.47 29.88
N ALA A 517 -26.79 16.78 28.80
CA ALA A 517 -26.11 15.60 28.27
C ALA A 517 -26.31 15.43 26.77
N PHE A 518 -25.41 14.68 26.14
CA PHE A 518 -25.54 14.27 24.75
C PHE A 518 -25.21 12.79 24.54
N LEU A 519 -25.71 12.23 23.44
CA LEU A 519 -25.23 11.01 22.82
C LEU A 519 -25.12 11.22 21.31
N TYR A 520 -23.92 11.00 20.77
CA TYR A 520 -23.66 11.06 19.34
C TYR A 520 -23.62 9.66 18.74
N ALA A 521 -24.47 9.40 17.75
CA ALA A 521 -24.61 8.11 17.10
C ALA A 521 -24.63 8.20 15.57
N LEU A 522 -24.31 7.07 14.93
CA LEU A 522 -24.56 6.84 13.50
C LEU A 522 -25.67 5.79 13.36
N ARG A 523 -26.70 6.07 12.57
CA ARG A 523 -27.81 5.15 12.29
C ARG A 523 -27.75 4.70 10.83
N ALA A 524 -27.74 3.41 10.58
CA ALA A 524 -27.91 2.86 9.23
C ALA A 524 -28.83 1.64 9.26
N LYS A 525 -29.97 1.72 8.54
CA LYS A 525 -31.01 0.68 8.48
C LYS A 525 -31.38 0.13 9.87
N ASP A 526 -31.01 -1.11 10.16
CA ASP A 526 -31.31 -1.83 11.39
C ASP A 526 -30.20 -1.73 12.44
N ARG A 527 -29.20 -0.84 12.25
CA ARG A 527 -28.04 -0.69 13.12
C ARG A 527 -27.82 0.74 13.59
N CYS A 528 -27.30 0.88 14.81
CA CYS A 528 -26.90 2.15 15.41
C CYS A 528 -25.53 2.00 16.09
N TRP A 529 -24.58 2.88 15.78
CA TRP A 529 -23.27 2.97 16.42
C TRP A 529 -23.21 4.16 17.37
N CYS A 530 -23.09 3.88 18.66
CA CYS A 530 -22.89 4.89 19.69
C CYS A 530 -21.42 5.32 19.67
N LEU A 531 -21.13 6.46 19.05
CA LEU A 531 -19.77 6.98 18.93
C LEU A 531 -19.31 7.58 20.25
N MET A 532 -20.18 8.39 20.88
CA MET A 532 -19.82 9.17 22.04
C MET A 532 -21.01 9.46 22.94
N ILE A 533 -20.76 9.58 24.24
CA ILE A 533 -21.76 9.96 25.23
C ILE A 533 -21.10 10.82 26.30
N GLY A 534 -21.72 11.94 26.61
CA GLY A 534 -21.16 12.91 27.53
C GLY A 534 -22.25 13.67 28.28
N TYR A 535 -21.86 14.28 29.39
CA TYR A 535 -22.74 15.12 30.19
C TYR A 535 -21.97 16.20 30.93
N ASP A 536 -22.68 17.29 31.25
CA ASP A 536 -22.20 18.35 32.10
C ASP A 536 -22.00 17.80 33.54
N PRO A 537 -20.77 17.83 34.09
CA PRO A 537 -20.45 17.26 35.40
C PRO A 537 -21.30 17.79 36.56
N ASP A 538 -21.86 19.00 36.43
CA ASP A 538 -22.74 19.60 37.45
C ASP A 538 -24.02 18.76 37.65
N PHE A 539 -24.44 18.02 36.62
CA PHE A 539 -25.63 17.17 36.66
C PHE A 539 -25.33 15.70 36.93
N LYS A 540 -24.08 15.33 37.22
CA LYS A 540 -23.67 13.91 37.39
C LYS A 540 -24.52 13.13 38.39
N THR A 541 -25.02 13.80 39.44
CA THR A 541 -25.81 13.16 40.51
C THR A 541 -27.21 12.74 40.09
N TYR A 542 -27.66 13.17 38.90
CA TYR A 542 -28.95 12.85 38.28
C TYR A 542 -28.82 11.84 37.12
N SER A 543 -27.65 11.22 36.94
CA SER A 543 -27.39 10.20 35.91
C SER A 543 -27.81 10.58 34.47
N PRO A 544 -27.54 11.80 33.98
CA PRO A 544 -28.07 12.26 32.70
C PRO A 544 -27.58 11.44 31.50
N GLY A 545 -26.35 10.89 31.56
CA GLY A 545 -25.84 9.94 30.58
C GLY A 545 -26.70 8.66 30.45
N LYS A 546 -27.21 8.13 31.56
CA LYS A 546 -28.08 6.96 31.56
C LYS A 546 -29.45 7.28 30.94
N THR A 547 -29.96 8.48 31.23
CA THR A 547 -31.23 8.98 30.68
C THR A 547 -31.16 9.15 29.17
N VAL A 548 -30.14 9.83 28.64
CA VAL A 548 -29.97 10.02 27.19
C VAL A 548 -29.76 8.69 26.48
N PHE A 549 -29.00 7.76 27.08
CA PHE A 549 -28.77 6.43 26.51
C PHE A 549 -30.07 5.61 26.37
N LEU A 550 -30.87 5.52 27.43
CA LEU A 550 -32.13 4.78 27.37
C LEU A 550 -33.18 5.45 26.47
N GLY A 551 -33.17 6.78 26.43
CA GLY A 551 -33.94 7.56 25.48
C GLY A 551 -33.61 7.19 24.03
N MET A 552 -32.32 7.14 23.69
CA MET A 552 -31.84 6.72 22.37
C MET A 552 -32.26 5.29 22.05
N LEU A 553 -32.05 4.32 22.96
CA LEU A 553 -32.43 2.92 22.71
C LEU A 553 -33.92 2.80 22.38
N ARG A 554 -34.79 3.47 23.14
CA ARG A 554 -36.24 3.45 22.90
C ARG A 554 -36.55 4.05 21.53
N ASN A 555 -36.14 5.30 21.30
CA ASN A 555 -36.43 6.04 20.07
C ASN A 555 -35.94 5.30 18.82
N MET A 556 -34.73 4.73 18.85
CA MET A 556 -34.16 3.99 17.73
C MET A 556 -34.83 2.63 17.52
N SER A 557 -35.17 1.91 18.59
CA SER A 557 -35.88 0.63 18.47
C SER A 557 -37.28 0.80 17.88
N GLU A 558 -37.99 1.88 18.25
CA GLU A 558 -39.27 2.27 17.65
C GLU A 558 -39.11 2.66 16.17
N SER A 559 -37.93 3.13 15.77
CA SER A 559 -37.57 3.44 14.38
C SER A 559 -37.10 2.22 13.58
N GLY A 560 -37.12 1.01 14.14
CA GLY A 560 -36.75 -0.23 13.46
C GLY A 560 -35.28 -0.64 13.59
N VAL A 561 -34.47 0.07 14.40
CA VAL A 561 -33.10 -0.35 14.70
C VAL A 561 -33.11 -1.57 15.62
N LYS A 562 -32.35 -2.60 15.25
CA LYS A 562 -32.28 -3.87 15.96
C LYS A 562 -30.94 -4.10 16.65
N GLN A 563 -29.85 -3.54 16.13
CA GLN A 563 -28.50 -3.75 16.67
C GLN A 563 -27.86 -2.44 17.11
N PHE A 564 -27.39 -2.39 18.35
CA PHE A 564 -26.77 -1.21 18.93
C PHE A 564 -25.32 -1.51 19.33
N HIS A 565 -24.41 -0.86 18.65
CA HIS A 565 -22.97 -0.93 18.80
C HIS A 565 -22.53 0.10 19.84
N LEU A 566 -22.24 -0.30 21.08
CA LEU A 566 -22.08 0.64 22.21
C LEU A 566 -20.70 1.29 22.33
N GLY A 567 -19.79 1.08 21.38
CA GLY A 567 -18.43 1.64 21.42
C GLY A 567 -17.54 1.02 22.50
N GLY A 568 -16.22 1.18 22.37
CA GLY A 568 -15.22 0.93 23.43
C GLY A 568 -15.26 -0.46 24.08
N ASN A 569 -14.53 -0.60 25.20
CA ASN A 569 -14.51 -1.82 26.01
C ASN A 569 -15.83 -2.05 26.77
N VAL A 570 -16.14 -3.31 27.06
CA VAL A 570 -17.16 -3.69 28.05
C VAL A 570 -16.73 -3.19 29.42
N VAL A 571 -17.35 -2.11 29.88
CA VAL A 571 -17.09 -1.53 31.21
C VAL A 571 -18.39 -1.33 31.95
N GLY A 572 -18.40 -1.73 33.23
CA GLY A 572 -19.46 -1.49 34.22
C GLY A 572 -20.86 -1.61 33.64
N TRP A 573 -21.45 -0.45 33.29
CA TRP A 573 -22.82 -0.33 32.81
C TRP A 573 -23.10 -1.05 31.49
N LYS A 574 -22.13 -1.22 30.58
CA LYS A 574 -22.38 -1.87 29.28
C LYS A 574 -22.66 -3.37 29.41
N ASN A 575 -22.12 -3.99 30.45
CA ASN A 575 -22.24 -5.42 30.69
C ASN A 575 -23.69 -5.84 30.94
N ASP A 576 -24.47 -4.97 31.57
CA ASP A 576 -25.88 -5.25 31.87
C ASP A 576 -26.76 -5.19 30.61
N TRP A 577 -26.32 -4.48 29.57
CA TRP A 577 -27.10 -4.30 28.34
C TRP A 577 -26.70 -5.22 27.21
N GLN A 578 -25.45 -5.69 27.18
CA GLN A 578 -24.93 -6.43 26.03
C GLN A 578 -25.66 -7.77 25.82
N SER A 579 -26.03 -8.04 24.57
CA SER A 579 -26.50 -9.35 24.13
C SER A 579 -25.31 -10.26 23.80
N TYR A 580 -24.27 -9.69 23.17
CA TYR A 580 -22.99 -10.35 22.92
C TYR A 580 -21.88 -9.31 22.70
N CYS A 581 -20.66 -9.79 22.51
CA CYS A 581 -19.52 -8.96 22.12
C CYS A 581 -19.00 -9.42 20.76
N SER A 582 -18.66 -8.44 19.92
CA SER A 582 -17.79 -8.66 18.77
C SER A 582 -16.37 -8.29 19.16
N GLN A 583 -15.37 -8.99 18.60
CA GLN A 583 -13.98 -8.75 18.96
C GLN A 583 -13.40 -7.67 18.06
N VAL A 584 -12.90 -6.60 18.67
CA VAL A 584 -12.10 -5.59 17.98
C VAL A 584 -10.64 -5.96 18.13
N TYR A 585 -10.01 -6.19 16.99
CA TYR A 585 -8.57 -6.38 16.89
C TYR A 585 -7.95 -5.07 16.44
N VAL A 586 -6.97 -4.57 17.18
CA VAL A 586 -6.03 -3.58 16.66
C VAL A 586 -4.88 -4.30 16.03
N GLN A 587 -4.71 -4.11 14.73
CA GLN A 587 -3.46 -4.40 14.06
C GLN A 587 -2.55 -3.19 14.20
N GLU A 588 -1.61 -3.26 15.13
CA GLU A 588 -0.62 -2.21 15.39
C GLU A 588 0.60 -2.38 14.49
N TYR A 589 1.05 -1.28 13.91
CA TYR A 589 2.22 -1.23 13.04
C TYR A 589 3.29 -0.33 13.66
N PHE A 590 4.50 -0.86 13.86
CA PHE A 590 5.61 -0.16 14.51
C PHE A 590 6.71 0.23 13.52
N PHE A 591 7.26 1.43 13.67
CA PHE A 591 8.35 1.93 12.81
C PHE A 591 9.71 1.32 13.10
N ASN A 592 10.01 1.01 14.38
CA ASN A 592 11.35 0.61 14.80
C ASN A 592 11.36 -0.23 16.09
N PRO A 593 12.52 -0.82 16.47
CA PRO A 593 12.66 -1.60 17.70
C PRO A 593 12.42 -0.81 19.00
N LYS A 594 12.36 0.52 18.94
CA LYS A 594 12.09 1.41 20.10
C LYS A 594 10.60 1.64 20.34
N GLY A 595 9.70 1.03 19.54
CA GLY A 595 8.27 0.98 19.84
C GLY A 595 7.49 2.25 19.47
N ILE A 596 7.98 3.05 18.52
CA ILE A 596 7.18 4.17 18.00
C ILE A 596 6.04 3.58 17.16
N LEU A 597 4.83 3.60 17.74
CA LEU A 597 3.59 3.20 17.08
C LEU A 597 3.33 4.16 15.93
N PHE A 598 3.27 3.64 14.70
CA PHE A 598 2.89 4.42 13.53
C PHE A 598 1.37 4.54 13.43
N ASN A 599 0.66 3.41 13.60
CA ASN A 599 -0.80 3.37 13.55
C ASN A 599 -1.38 2.06 14.11
N GLY A 600 -2.71 2.04 14.35
CA GLY A 600 -3.49 0.88 14.75
C GLY A 600 -4.80 0.76 13.97
N LEU A 601 -4.99 -0.32 13.20
CA LEU A 601 -6.23 -0.63 12.49
C LEU A 601 -7.19 -1.42 13.39
N LYS A 602 -8.41 -0.91 13.63
CA LYS A 602 -9.45 -1.61 14.39
C LYS A 602 -10.35 -2.45 13.48
N ILE A 603 -10.19 -3.77 13.51
CA ILE A 603 -11.01 -4.73 12.79
C ILE A 603 -12.06 -5.29 13.74
N LEU A 604 -13.34 -5.09 13.42
CA LEU A 604 -14.45 -5.71 14.14
C LEU A 604 -14.77 -7.06 13.49
N LEU A 605 -14.41 -8.17 14.14
CA LEU A 605 -14.73 -9.51 13.66
C LEU A 605 -16.07 -9.96 14.25
N GLY A 606 -17.06 -10.11 13.37
CA GLY A 606 -18.34 -10.76 13.70
C GLY A 606 -18.13 -12.22 14.10
N ARG A 607 -19.06 -12.75 14.89
CA ARG A 607 -19.12 -14.19 15.16
C ARG A 607 -19.69 -14.96 13.98
#